data_AF-A0AAN6G0I6-F1
#
_entry.id   AF-A0AAN6G0I6-F1
#
_cell.length_a   1.000
_cell.length_b   1.000
_cell.length_c   1.000
_cell.angle_alpha   90.00
_cell.angle_beta   90.00
_cell.angle_gamma   90.00
#
_symmetry.space_group_name_H-M   'P 1'
#
loop_
_entity.id
_entity.type
_entity.pdbx_description
1 polymer ?
#
loop_
_entity_poly.entity_id
_entity_poly.type
_entity_poly.pdbx_seq_one_letter_code
_entity_poly.pdbx_strand_id
1 'polypeptide(L)'
;MASHQHRPPMALIAAVTHLFERPETLWTMDQWVELSLLLQWSRVFAQKIGRGDRSLLSDNDFLLAGLRYISEVFFVRLVNDVPVRWSRELTVYDTEERAVSGMTDFDPDSNDCTIKLNPEHFDLRSTDGRPRPGILSVLLHEACHAFLLLYSCRPECAACSEASYVGLVDETGHGLAWQTLAFNVERSFNRLCYLPGPVDLDRRPAAKLEAEAGGFRPDNETIRKLFDGTCSITDVVLPSRILYKQVLTQINNLTNTTSG
;
A
#
# COMPACT_ATOMS: atom_id res chain seq x y z
N MET A 1 24.46 2.54 15.40
CA MET A 1 23.12 2.69 14.79
C MET A 1 23.14 3.97 13.97
N ALA A 2 23.02 3.85 12.65
CA ALA A 2 22.96 5.04 11.80
C ALA A 2 21.65 5.78 12.10
N SER A 3 21.73 7.09 12.35
CA SER A 3 20.56 7.96 12.39
C SER A 3 19.88 7.86 11.02
N HIS A 4 18.75 7.16 10.95
CA HIS A 4 17.91 7.16 9.76
C HIS A 4 17.35 8.57 9.61
N GLN A 5 17.90 9.34 8.66
CA GLN A 5 17.34 10.63 8.29
C GLN A 5 16.01 10.35 7.57
N HIS A 6 14.91 10.53 8.30
CA HIS A 6 13.57 10.47 7.72
C HIS A 6 13.45 11.51 6.60
N ARG A 7 12.78 11.13 5.51
CA ARG A 7 12.54 12.00 4.34
C ARG A 7 11.04 12.21 4.14
N PRO A 8 10.63 13.32 3.50
CA PRO A 8 9.26 13.48 3.04
C PRO A 8 8.83 12.28 2.17
N PRO A 9 7.59 11.77 2.32
CA PRO A 9 7.14 10.53 1.68
C PRO A 9 7.36 10.52 0.17
N MET A 10 7.00 11.60 -0.51
CA MET A 10 7.10 11.68 -1.97
C MET A 10 8.55 11.66 -2.47
N ALA A 11 9.48 12.26 -1.72
CA ALA A 11 10.90 12.22 -2.05
C ALA A 11 11.48 10.81 -1.85
N LEU A 12 11.04 10.12 -0.80
CA LEU A 12 11.38 8.72 -0.55
C LEU A 12 10.83 7.82 -1.66
N ILE A 13 9.55 7.95 -2.02
CA ILE A 13 8.90 7.20 -3.10
C ILE A 13 9.64 7.42 -4.42
N ALA A 14 9.92 8.67 -4.80
CA ALA A 14 10.63 8.96 -6.04
C ALA A 14 12.02 8.31 -6.07
N ALA A 15 12.73 8.27 -4.93
CA ALA A 15 14.05 7.65 -4.85
C ALA A 15 13.99 6.13 -5.03
N VAL A 16 12.99 5.46 -4.45
CA VAL A 16 12.86 4.01 -4.56
C VAL A 16 12.30 3.58 -5.92
N THR A 17 11.29 4.29 -6.46
CA THR A 17 10.66 3.90 -7.73
C THR A 17 11.59 4.09 -8.93
N HIS A 18 12.43 5.12 -8.90
CA HIS A 18 13.42 5.38 -9.95
C HIS A 18 14.30 4.15 -10.26
N LEU A 19 14.59 3.30 -9.27
CA LEU A 19 15.47 2.14 -9.45
C LEU A 19 14.84 1.00 -10.27
N PHE A 20 13.52 0.81 -10.17
CA PHE A 20 12.79 -0.25 -10.89
C PHE A 20 11.96 0.28 -12.07
N GLU A 21 11.77 1.60 -12.18
CA GLU A 21 11.13 2.23 -13.34
C GLU A 21 12.11 2.56 -14.48
N ARG A 22 13.43 2.60 -14.19
CA ARG A 22 14.43 2.82 -15.24
C ARG A 22 14.44 1.68 -16.26
N PRO A 23 14.87 1.95 -17.52
CA PRO A 23 15.01 0.91 -18.54
C PRO A 23 15.80 -0.29 -18.02
N GLU A 24 15.30 -1.50 -18.31
CA GLU A 24 15.91 -2.78 -17.89
C GLU A 24 17.35 -2.95 -18.41
N THR A 25 17.68 -2.28 -19.52
CA THR A 25 19.05 -2.21 -20.07
C THR A 25 20.06 -1.52 -19.14
N LEU A 26 19.58 -0.77 -18.15
CA LEU A 26 20.40 -0.10 -17.14
C LEU A 26 20.44 -0.85 -15.81
N TRP A 27 19.79 -2.00 -15.72
CA TRP A 27 19.77 -2.79 -14.49
C TRP A 27 21.10 -3.50 -14.27
N THR A 28 21.48 -3.58 -12.99
CA THR A 28 22.65 -4.35 -12.58
C THR A 28 22.35 -5.85 -12.64
N MET A 29 23.39 -6.68 -12.65
CA MET A 29 23.21 -8.13 -12.60
C MET A 29 22.47 -8.57 -11.33
N ASP A 30 22.76 -7.93 -10.19
CA ASP A 30 22.08 -8.23 -8.92
C ASP A 30 20.56 -8.01 -9.05
N GLN A 31 20.12 -6.92 -9.66
CA GLN A 31 18.68 -6.69 -9.89
C GLN A 31 18.04 -7.75 -10.78
N TRP A 32 18.76 -8.25 -11.79
CA TRP A 32 18.28 -9.34 -12.63
C TRP A 32 18.16 -10.66 -11.87
N VAL A 33 19.10 -10.94 -10.96
CA VAL A 33 19.07 -12.11 -10.09
C VAL A 33 17.86 -12.03 -9.16
N GLU A 34 17.67 -10.90 -8.48
CA GLU A 34 16.54 -10.72 -7.56
C GLU A 34 15.19 -10.78 -8.26
N LEU A 35 15.07 -10.18 -9.46
CA LEU A 35 13.87 -10.33 -10.28
C LEU A 35 13.63 -11.79 -10.69
N SER A 36 14.68 -12.55 -11.02
CA SER A 36 14.55 -13.96 -11.38
C SER A 36 14.08 -14.80 -10.20
N LEU A 37 14.57 -14.51 -8.98
CA LEU A 37 14.13 -15.16 -7.75
C LEU A 37 12.68 -14.81 -7.43
N LEU A 38 12.30 -13.54 -7.55
CA LEU A 38 10.91 -13.09 -7.40
C LEU A 38 9.99 -13.81 -8.39
N LEU A 39 10.36 -13.86 -9.68
CA LEU A 39 9.61 -14.54 -10.73
C LEU A 39 9.40 -16.02 -10.41
N GLN A 40 10.45 -16.72 -9.98
CA GLN A 40 10.38 -18.12 -9.63
C GLN A 40 9.49 -18.33 -8.41
N TRP A 41 9.68 -17.54 -7.36
CA TRP A 41 8.89 -17.61 -6.14
C TRP A 41 7.41 -17.32 -6.41
N SER A 42 7.09 -16.26 -7.16
CA SER A 42 5.70 -15.90 -7.49
C SER A 42 5.00 -16.98 -8.32
N ARG A 43 5.71 -17.67 -9.22
CA ARG A 43 5.16 -18.81 -9.98
C ARG A 43 4.86 -20.00 -9.08
N VAL A 44 5.80 -20.36 -8.20
CA VAL A 44 5.60 -21.45 -7.22
C VAL A 44 4.44 -21.11 -6.30
N PHE A 45 4.37 -19.87 -5.82
CA PHE A 45 3.30 -19.41 -4.97
C PHE A 45 1.94 -19.49 -5.66
N ALA A 46 1.81 -18.90 -6.85
CA ALA A 46 0.57 -18.96 -7.64
C ALA A 46 0.13 -20.41 -7.93
N GLN A 47 1.08 -21.31 -8.22
CA GLN A 47 0.80 -22.72 -8.43
C GLN A 47 0.28 -23.42 -7.16
N LYS A 48 0.91 -23.17 -6.01
CA LYS A 48 0.48 -23.74 -4.72
C LYS A 48 -0.89 -23.23 -4.30
N ILE A 49 -1.14 -21.92 -4.41
CA ILE A 49 -2.46 -21.32 -4.17
C ILE A 49 -3.50 -21.90 -5.13
N GLY A 50 -3.20 -21.98 -6.43
CA GLY A 50 -4.13 -22.54 -7.43
C GLY A 50 -4.51 -24.01 -7.20
N ARG A 51 -3.69 -24.76 -6.44
CA ARG A 51 -3.94 -26.14 -6.02
C ARG A 51 -4.62 -26.24 -4.65
N GLY A 52 -4.84 -25.13 -3.95
CA GLY A 52 -5.33 -25.14 -2.57
C GLY A 52 -4.33 -25.78 -1.60
N ASP A 53 -3.03 -25.65 -1.85
CA ASP A 53 -1.99 -26.25 -1.01
C ASP A 53 -1.86 -25.51 0.34
N ARG A 54 -2.68 -25.95 1.31
CA ARG A 54 -2.75 -25.34 2.65
C ARG A 54 -1.47 -25.52 3.48
N SER A 55 -0.47 -26.28 3.02
CA SER A 55 0.83 -26.35 3.71
C SER A 55 1.52 -24.98 3.80
N LEU A 56 1.21 -24.07 2.85
CA LEU A 56 1.65 -22.68 2.88
C LEU A 56 1.20 -21.92 4.14
N LEU A 57 0.06 -22.27 4.74
CA LEU A 57 -0.48 -21.59 5.93
C LEU A 57 0.39 -21.80 7.18
N SER A 58 1.26 -22.81 7.17
CA SER A 58 2.25 -23.07 8.22
C SER A 58 3.67 -22.64 7.85
N ASP A 59 3.89 -22.15 6.64
CA ASP A 59 5.22 -21.88 6.08
C ASP A 59 5.50 -20.37 6.05
N ASN A 60 5.75 -19.80 7.23
CA ASN A 60 6.07 -18.38 7.35
C ASN A 60 7.43 -18.05 6.68
N ASP A 61 8.36 -19.00 6.64
CA ASP A 61 9.66 -18.81 5.98
C ASP A 61 9.48 -18.61 4.47
N PHE A 62 8.54 -19.33 3.85
CA PHE A 62 8.19 -19.13 2.44
C PHE A 62 7.61 -17.73 2.18
N LEU A 63 6.76 -17.22 3.08
CA LEU A 63 6.23 -15.85 2.97
C LEU A 63 7.35 -14.80 3.14
N LEU A 64 8.23 -15.00 4.12
CA LEU A 64 9.36 -14.11 4.39
C LEU A 64 10.34 -14.08 3.21
N ALA A 65 10.60 -15.22 2.58
CA ALA A 65 11.38 -15.26 1.35
C ALA A 65 10.72 -14.44 0.22
N GLY A 66 9.40 -14.55 0.08
CA GLY A 66 8.64 -13.73 -0.87
C GLY A 66 8.76 -12.23 -0.62
N LEU A 67 8.57 -11.81 0.64
CA LEU A 67 8.72 -10.41 1.04
C LEU A 67 10.13 -9.90 0.77
N ARG A 68 11.16 -10.71 1.02
CA ARG A 68 12.55 -10.37 0.69
C ARG A 68 12.73 -10.12 -0.80
N TYR A 69 12.30 -11.03 -1.68
CA TYR A 69 12.43 -10.81 -3.12
C TYR A 69 11.63 -9.60 -3.61
N ILE A 70 10.45 -9.36 -3.05
CA ILE A 70 9.66 -8.14 -3.31
C ILE A 70 10.46 -6.90 -2.89
N SER A 71 11.05 -6.93 -1.70
CA SER A 71 11.80 -5.81 -1.12
C SER A 71 13.11 -5.52 -1.83
N GLU A 72 13.81 -6.55 -2.28
CA GLU A 72 15.00 -6.43 -3.14
C GLU A 72 14.67 -5.67 -4.43
N VAL A 73 13.55 -6.00 -5.09
CA VAL A 73 13.16 -5.42 -6.37
C VAL A 73 12.51 -4.04 -6.22
N PHE A 74 11.59 -3.89 -5.28
CA PHE A 74 10.71 -2.71 -5.20
C PHE A 74 10.96 -1.79 -4.00
N PHE A 75 11.72 -2.22 -2.99
CA PHE A 75 11.91 -1.45 -1.76
C PHE A 75 13.39 -1.25 -1.37
N VAL A 76 14.34 -1.57 -2.26
CA VAL A 76 15.78 -1.42 -2.02
C VAL A 76 16.23 -2.10 -0.72
N ARG A 77 15.69 -3.28 -0.43
CA ARG A 77 15.95 -4.09 0.78
C ARG A 77 15.37 -3.52 2.07
N LEU A 78 14.69 -2.37 2.02
CA LEU A 78 14.28 -1.65 3.22
C LEU A 78 13.20 -2.40 4.02
N VAL A 79 12.44 -3.32 3.42
CA VAL A 79 11.45 -4.13 4.16
C VAL A 79 11.80 -5.62 4.21
N ASN A 80 13.08 -5.99 3.99
CA ASN A 80 13.55 -7.39 3.94
C ASN A 80 13.35 -8.16 5.25
N ASP A 81 13.43 -7.44 6.38
CA ASP A 81 13.43 -8.03 7.71
C ASP A 81 12.15 -7.74 8.49
N VAL A 82 11.14 -7.16 7.84
CA VAL A 82 9.81 -7.01 8.42
C VAL A 82 9.21 -8.41 8.58
N PRO A 83 8.88 -8.85 9.81
CA PRO A 83 8.25 -10.14 10.01
C PRO A 83 6.94 -10.22 9.24
N VAL A 84 6.73 -11.33 8.54
CA VAL A 84 5.47 -11.65 7.85
C VAL A 84 4.94 -12.98 8.34
N ARG A 85 3.65 -13.03 8.69
CA ARG A 85 3.02 -14.24 9.20
C ARG A 85 1.55 -14.35 8.81
N TRP A 86 1.06 -15.58 8.76
CA TRP A 86 -0.38 -15.81 8.84
C TRP A 86 -0.91 -15.46 10.23
N SER A 87 -2.08 -14.82 10.29
CA SER A 87 -2.73 -14.48 11.56
C SER A 87 -4.24 -14.67 11.50
N ARG A 88 -4.76 -15.54 12.36
CA ARG A 88 -6.21 -15.72 12.59
C ARG A 88 -6.83 -14.60 13.43
N GLU A 89 -6.02 -13.75 14.06
CA GLU A 89 -6.49 -12.57 14.78
C GLU A 89 -7.29 -11.63 13.85
N LEU A 90 -6.92 -11.61 12.55
CA LEU A 90 -7.59 -10.80 11.52
C LEU A 90 -9.03 -11.28 11.22
N THR A 91 -9.42 -12.44 11.73
CA THR A 91 -10.77 -13.01 11.59
C THR A 91 -11.69 -12.61 12.75
N VAL A 92 -11.17 -12.09 13.86
CA VAL A 92 -11.89 -11.98 15.15
C VAL A 92 -12.38 -10.55 15.46
N TYR A 93 -12.56 -9.70 14.45
CA TYR A 93 -13.29 -8.45 14.69
C TYR A 93 -14.79 -8.78 14.77
N ASP A 94 -15.37 -8.56 15.95
CA ASP A 94 -16.67 -9.02 16.52
C ASP A 94 -17.95 -8.60 15.76
N THR A 95 -17.81 -8.20 14.52
CA THR A 95 -18.92 -7.94 13.59
C THR A 95 -18.54 -8.61 12.27
N GLU A 96 -19.42 -9.45 11.73
CA GLU A 96 -19.27 -10.20 10.46
C GLU A 96 -18.87 -9.34 9.24
N GLU A 97 -18.81 -8.01 9.39
CA GLU A 97 -18.54 -7.02 8.34
C GLU A 97 -17.06 -6.66 8.11
N ARG A 98 -16.07 -7.08 8.92
CA ARG A 98 -14.67 -6.65 8.71
C ARG A 98 -13.58 -7.71 8.98
N ALA A 99 -13.71 -8.90 8.42
CA ALA A 99 -12.51 -9.72 8.20
C ALA A 99 -11.62 -9.02 7.16
N VAL A 100 -10.42 -8.59 7.54
CA VAL A 100 -9.45 -7.97 6.61
C VAL A 100 -8.53 -9.03 6.00
N SER A 101 -8.11 -8.85 4.75
CA SER A 101 -7.24 -9.81 4.05
C SER A 101 -5.79 -9.77 4.53
N GLY A 102 -5.34 -8.60 4.98
CA GLY A 102 -4.02 -8.36 5.54
C GLY A 102 -4.04 -7.13 6.43
N MET A 103 -2.96 -6.95 7.17
CA MET A 103 -2.74 -5.78 8.02
C MET A 103 -1.25 -5.59 8.28
N THR A 104 -0.82 -4.33 8.30
CA THR A 104 0.50 -3.93 8.77
C THR A 104 0.36 -3.33 10.16
N ASP A 105 0.86 -4.03 11.17
CA ASP A 105 0.95 -3.52 12.53
C ASP A 105 2.25 -2.74 12.69
N PHE A 106 2.17 -1.58 13.33
CA PHE A 106 3.31 -0.73 13.61
C PHE A 106 3.23 -0.15 15.03
N ASP A 107 4.29 -0.39 15.81
CA ASP A 107 4.50 0.23 17.10
C ASP A 107 5.45 1.43 16.93
N PRO A 108 4.96 2.67 17.12
CA PRO A 108 5.77 3.86 16.94
C PRO A 108 6.88 4.01 17.98
N ASP A 109 6.76 3.41 19.16
CA ASP A 109 7.69 3.57 20.28
C ASP A 109 8.89 2.63 20.15
N SER A 110 8.65 1.38 19.74
CA SER A 110 9.74 0.42 19.45
C SER A 110 10.22 0.47 18.01
N ASN A 111 9.47 1.13 17.12
CA ASN A 111 9.66 1.10 15.67
C ASN A 111 9.57 -0.33 15.11
N ASP A 112 8.78 -1.18 15.75
CA ASP A 112 8.49 -2.53 15.29
C ASP A 112 7.37 -2.50 14.26
N CYS A 113 7.58 -3.16 13.12
CA CYS A 113 6.60 -3.31 12.06
C CYS A 113 6.39 -4.79 11.78
N THR A 114 5.16 -5.25 11.60
CA THR A 114 4.86 -6.65 11.27
C THR A 114 3.72 -6.72 10.25
N ILE A 115 3.89 -7.55 9.23
CA ILE A 115 2.85 -7.84 8.23
C ILE A 115 2.10 -9.11 8.65
N LYS A 116 0.78 -9.02 8.70
CA LYS A 116 -0.13 -10.13 9.00
C LYS A 116 -1.00 -10.40 7.78
N LEU A 117 -1.13 -11.67 7.40
CA LEU A 117 -1.98 -12.14 6.31
C LEU A 117 -3.10 -13.02 6.86
N ASN A 118 -4.32 -12.85 6.37
CA ASN A 118 -5.46 -13.61 6.85
C ASN A 118 -5.55 -14.98 6.15
N PRO A 119 -5.39 -16.11 6.89
CA PRO A 119 -5.42 -17.44 6.29
C PRO A 119 -6.80 -17.86 5.79
N GLU A 120 -7.89 -17.22 6.24
CA GLU A 120 -9.24 -17.48 5.72
C GLU A 120 -9.44 -16.87 4.33
N HIS A 121 -8.59 -15.91 3.95
CA HIS A 121 -8.58 -15.27 2.64
C HIS A 121 -7.55 -15.90 1.69
N PHE A 122 -7.04 -17.09 2.04
CA PHE A 122 -6.05 -17.85 1.26
C PHE A 122 -6.55 -18.24 -0.13
N ASP A 123 -7.82 -18.62 -0.24
CA ASP A 123 -8.45 -19.10 -1.48
C ASP A 123 -9.28 -18.01 -2.18
N LEU A 124 -9.01 -16.71 -1.94
CA LEU A 124 -9.76 -15.64 -2.61
C LEU A 124 -9.67 -15.80 -4.13
N ARG A 125 -10.82 -16.15 -4.73
CA ARG A 125 -11.00 -16.21 -6.18
C ARG A 125 -11.43 -14.86 -6.68
N SER A 126 -11.06 -14.56 -7.92
CA SER A 126 -11.69 -13.47 -8.65
C SER A 126 -13.17 -13.77 -8.89
N THR A 127 -13.93 -12.72 -9.19
CA THR A 127 -15.33 -12.82 -9.61
C THR A 127 -15.54 -13.70 -10.86
N ASP A 128 -14.50 -13.94 -11.66
CA ASP A 128 -14.52 -14.83 -12.84
C ASP A 128 -14.08 -16.28 -12.52
N GLY A 129 -13.83 -16.61 -11.25
CA GLY A 129 -13.48 -17.95 -10.77
C GLY A 129 -12.00 -18.32 -10.91
N ARG A 130 -11.16 -17.46 -11.50
CA ARG A 130 -9.71 -17.69 -11.57
C ARG A 130 -9.07 -17.50 -10.19
N PRO A 131 -8.07 -18.34 -9.82
CA PRO A 131 -7.26 -18.08 -8.64
C PRO A 131 -6.65 -16.69 -8.80
N ARG A 132 -7.01 -15.73 -7.93
CA ARG A 132 -6.23 -14.50 -7.87
C ARG A 132 -4.92 -14.86 -7.18
N PRO A 133 -3.80 -14.22 -7.54
CA PRO A 133 -2.71 -14.01 -6.61
C PRO A 133 -3.18 -13.03 -5.50
N GLY A 134 -4.38 -13.24 -4.93
CA GLY A 134 -5.07 -12.29 -4.06
C GLY A 134 -4.24 -12.02 -2.83
N ILE A 135 -3.68 -13.07 -2.23
CA ILE A 135 -2.80 -12.90 -1.09
C ILE A 135 -1.41 -12.33 -1.45
N LEU A 136 -0.94 -12.50 -2.69
CA LEU A 136 0.28 -11.82 -3.15
C LEU A 136 0.03 -10.32 -3.35
N SER A 137 -1.16 -9.97 -3.88
CA SER A 137 -1.61 -8.58 -3.90
C SER A 137 -1.64 -8.01 -2.49
N VAL A 138 -2.24 -8.72 -1.54
CA VAL A 138 -2.26 -8.32 -0.13
C VAL A 138 -0.84 -8.16 0.42
N LEU A 139 0.08 -9.09 0.16
CA LEU A 139 1.48 -8.96 0.61
C LEU A 139 2.16 -7.71 0.04
N LEU A 140 1.96 -7.40 -1.25
CA LEU A 140 2.49 -6.19 -1.87
C LEU A 140 1.84 -4.91 -1.30
N HIS A 141 0.53 -4.97 -1.04
CA HIS A 141 -0.24 -3.90 -0.42
C HIS A 141 0.30 -3.58 0.97
N GLU A 142 0.45 -4.60 1.82
CA GLU A 142 1.01 -4.44 3.17
C GLU A 142 2.49 -4.05 3.15
N ALA A 143 3.28 -4.53 2.18
CA ALA A 143 4.67 -4.08 2.03
C ALA A 143 4.77 -2.58 1.72
N CYS A 144 3.81 -2.00 0.99
CA CYS A 144 3.74 -0.56 0.76
C CYS A 144 3.48 0.19 2.08
N HIS A 145 2.55 -0.31 2.93
CA HIS A 145 2.30 0.24 4.26
C HIS A 145 3.55 0.17 5.14
N ALA A 146 4.17 -1.01 5.24
CA ALA A 146 5.38 -1.21 6.04
C ALA A 146 6.51 -0.25 5.63
N PHE A 147 6.74 -0.09 4.32
CA PHE A 147 7.73 0.84 3.81
C PHE A 147 7.45 2.29 4.23
N LEU A 148 6.20 2.75 4.08
CA LEU A 148 5.83 4.11 4.45
C LEU A 148 5.93 4.33 5.96
N LEU A 149 5.41 3.41 6.77
CA LEU A 149 5.43 3.51 8.23
C LEU A 149 6.85 3.54 8.81
N LEU A 150 7.77 2.73 8.27
CA LEU A 150 9.16 2.65 8.75
C LEU A 150 10.04 3.82 8.31
N TYR A 151 9.85 4.34 7.10
CA TYR A 151 10.87 5.19 6.46
C TYR A 151 10.43 6.62 6.16
N SER A 152 9.12 6.89 6.19
CA SER A 152 8.63 8.25 6.00
C SER A 152 8.76 9.09 7.28
N CYS A 153 8.75 10.42 7.13
CA CYS A 153 8.63 11.33 8.28
C CYS A 153 7.23 11.27 8.88
N ARG A 154 7.15 11.14 10.21
CA ARG A 154 5.88 11.16 10.95
C ARG A 154 5.31 12.58 11.10
N PRO A 155 4.00 12.73 11.40
CA PRO A 155 3.32 14.03 11.60
C PRO A 155 4.01 14.99 12.56
N GLU A 156 4.71 14.47 13.56
CA GLU A 156 5.40 15.24 14.59
C GLU A 156 6.71 15.87 14.08
N CYS A 157 7.15 15.51 12.87
CA CYS A 157 8.31 16.11 12.24
C CYS A 157 7.96 17.54 11.77
N ALA A 158 8.41 18.56 12.52
CA ALA A 158 8.18 19.97 12.21
C ALA A 158 8.68 20.41 10.82
N ALA A 159 9.66 19.71 10.24
CA ALA A 159 10.15 19.96 8.88
C ALA A 159 9.26 19.34 7.79
N CYS A 160 8.38 18.42 8.17
CA CYS A 160 7.50 17.65 7.27
C CYS A 160 6.02 17.82 7.59
N SER A 161 5.64 18.64 8.57
CA SER A 161 4.29 18.75 9.13
C SER A 161 3.21 19.14 8.11
N GLU A 162 3.55 19.81 7.01
CA GLU A 162 2.62 20.07 5.90
C GLU A 162 2.46 18.87 4.93
N ALA A 163 3.47 18.00 4.82
CA ALA A 163 3.52 16.85 3.92
C ALA A 163 3.14 15.51 4.61
N SER A 164 3.23 15.45 5.94
CA SER A 164 2.88 14.28 6.76
C SER A 164 1.41 14.23 7.16
N TYR A 165 0.73 15.39 7.15
CA TYR A 165 -0.72 15.48 7.40
C TYR A 165 -1.57 15.17 6.16
N VAL A 166 -0.95 15.17 4.97
CA VAL A 166 -1.62 14.94 3.69
C VAL A 166 -0.98 13.73 3.03
N GLY A 167 -1.54 12.55 3.29
CA GLY A 167 -1.24 11.36 2.48
C GLY A 167 -0.43 10.23 3.12
N LEU A 168 -0.01 10.34 4.38
CA LEU A 168 0.60 9.23 5.15
C LEU A 168 -0.35 8.60 6.15
N VAL A 169 -1.18 9.42 6.79
CA VAL A 169 -2.18 9.02 7.79
C VAL A 169 -3.46 9.78 7.46
N ASP A 170 -3.97 9.54 6.25
CA ASP A 170 -5.38 9.82 6.02
C ASP A 170 -6.20 8.75 6.80
N GLU A 171 -7.50 8.93 6.98
CA GLU A 171 -8.38 8.12 7.84
C GLU A 171 -8.26 6.59 7.65
N THR A 172 -7.88 6.11 6.46
CA THR A 172 -7.66 4.67 6.20
C THR A 172 -6.21 4.30 5.85
N GLY A 173 -5.28 5.25 5.83
CA GLY A 173 -3.87 5.04 5.48
C GLY A 173 -3.56 4.93 3.98
N HIS A 174 -4.53 5.19 3.09
CA HIS A 174 -4.40 5.04 1.63
C HIS A 174 -4.33 6.37 0.88
N GLY A 175 -3.68 7.35 1.49
CA GLY A 175 -3.54 8.70 0.95
C GLY A 175 -2.59 8.81 -0.25
N LEU A 176 -2.25 10.04 -0.65
CA LEU A 176 -1.49 10.30 -1.89
C LEU A 176 -0.15 9.54 -1.96
N ALA A 177 0.58 9.46 -0.84
CA ALA A 177 1.87 8.76 -0.80
C ALA A 177 1.67 7.26 -1.08
N TRP A 178 0.72 6.64 -0.38
CA TRP A 178 0.37 5.24 -0.59
C TRP A 178 -0.12 4.99 -2.03
N GLN A 179 -1.04 5.81 -2.55
CA GLN A 179 -1.56 5.67 -3.91
C GLN A 179 -0.46 5.73 -4.98
N THR A 180 0.51 6.63 -4.79
CA THR A 180 1.64 6.79 -5.72
C THR A 180 2.58 5.60 -5.65
N LEU A 181 2.95 5.16 -4.45
CA LEU A 181 3.82 4.00 -4.25
C LEU A 181 3.17 2.73 -4.81
N ALA A 182 1.93 2.47 -4.40
CA ALA A 182 1.17 1.31 -4.83
C ALA A 182 0.99 1.28 -6.34
N PHE A 183 0.72 2.42 -7.00
CA PHE A 183 0.63 2.49 -8.47
C PHE A 183 1.93 2.04 -9.14
N ASN A 184 3.07 2.54 -8.69
CA ASN A 184 4.36 2.22 -9.29
C ASN A 184 4.76 0.75 -9.04
N VAL A 185 4.49 0.23 -7.84
CA VAL A 185 4.72 -1.18 -7.50
C VAL A 185 3.81 -2.10 -8.31
N GLU A 186 2.48 -1.85 -8.33
CA GLU A 186 1.50 -2.61 -9.09
C GLU A 186 1.84 -2.66 -10.59
N ARG A 187 2.09 -1.50 -11.19
CA ARG A 187 2.42 -1.38 -12.61
C ARG A 187 3.71 -2.13 -12.95
N SER A 188 4.74 -1.96 -12.12
CA SER A 188 6.04 -2.59 -12.34
C SER A 188 5.99 -4.09 -12.12
N PHE A 189 5.30 -4.55 -11.07
CA PHE A 189 5.09 -5.96 -10.79
C PHE A 189 4.37 -6.65 -11.96
N ASN A 190 3.27 -6.07 -12.44
CA ASN A 190 2.52 -6.61 -13.57
C ASN A 190 3.33 -6.64 -14.87
N ARG A 191 4.17 -5.63 -15.10
CA ARG A 191 5.09 -5.59 -16.24
C ARG A 191 6.20 -6.64 -16.14
N LEU A 192 6.75 -6.88 -14.96
CA LEU A 192 7.97 -7.68 -14.81
C LEU A 192 7.67 -9.16 -14.54
N CYS A 193 6.60 -9.46 -13.79
CA CYS A 193 6.34 -10.80 -13.27
C CYS A 193 5.42 -11.67 -14.15
N TYR A 194 4.61 -11.05 -15.02
CA TYR A 194 3.72 -11.72 -15.98
C TYR A 194 2.97 -12.95 -15.42
N LEU A 195 2.29 -12.80 -14.30
CA LEU A 195 1.47 -13.87 -13.72
C LEU A 195 0.15 -14.05 -14.50
N PRO A 196 -0.53 -15.21 -14.38
CA PRO A 196 -1.89 -15.39 -14.91
C PRO A 196 -2.87 -14.42 -14.25
N GLY A 197 -3.12 -13.29 -14.92
CA GLY A 197 -3.95 -12.20 -14.43
C GLY A 197 -3.15 -11.10 -13.74
N PRO A 198 -3.61 -9.84 -13.80
CA PRO A 198 -2.93 -8.74 -13.14
C PRO A 198 -3.08 -8.84 -11.61
N VAL A 199 -2.03 -8.45 -10.90
CA VAL A 199 -2.09 -8.04 -9.51
C VAL A 199 -2.79 -6.68 -9.45
N ASP A 200 -3.76 -6.55 -8.56
CA ASP A 200 -4.50 -5.31 -8.28
C ASP A 200 -4.39 -5.06 -6.78
N LEU A 201 -3.71 -3.98 -6.38
CA LEU A 201 -3.50 -3.62 -4.97
C LEU A 201 -4.73 -2.93 -4.35
N ASP A 202 -5.89 -3.01 -5.01
CA ASP A 202 -7.18 -2.44 -4.60
C ASP A 202 -7.12 -0.91 -4.41
N ARG A 203 -6.28 -0.25 -5.19
CA ARG A 203 -6.03 1.21 -5.10
C ARG A 203 -7.30 2.04 -5.32
N ARG A 204 -8.14 1.63 -6.26
CA ARG A 204 -9.38 2.34 -6.64
C ARG A 204 -10.44 2.31 -5.53
N PRO A 205 -10.80 1.13 -4.97
CA PRO A 205 -11.62 1.06 -3.75
C PRO A 205 -11.02 1.84 -2.59
N ALA A 206 -9.72 1.68 -2.33
CA ALA A 206 -9.03 2.36 -1.23
C ALA A 206 -9.09 3.90 -1.37
N ALA A 207 -8.85 4.43 -2.57
CA ALA A 207 -8.97 5.86 -2.87
C ALA A 207 -10.38 6.41 -2.61
N LYS A 208 -11.41 5.60 -2.90
CA LYS A 208 -12.80 5.99 -2.69
C LYS A 208 -13.12 6.06 -1.18
N LEU A 209 -12.77 5.02 -0.43
CA LEU A 209 -12.97 4.98 1.03
C LEU A 209 -12.25 6.15 1.72
N GLU A 210 -11.01 6.41 1.31
CA GLU A 210 -10.21 7.52 1.85
C GLU A 210 -10.82 8.90 1.53
N ALA A 211 -11.39 9.06 0.34
CA ALA A 211 -12.09 10.28 -0.05
C ALA A 211 -13.42 10.47 0.69
N GLU A 212 -14.17 9.39 0.92
CA GLU A 212 -15.42 9.39 1.71
C GLU A 212 -15.16 9.75 3.18
N ALA A 213 -14.02 9.32 3.73
CA ALA A 213 -13.57 9.69 5.06
C ALA A 213 -12.99 11.12 5.13
N GLY A 214 -12.77 11.77 3.98
CA GLY A 214 -12.39 13.18 3.88
C GLY A 214 -10.90 13.45 3.69
N GLY A 215 -10.07 12.41 3.64
CA GLY A 215 -8.61 12.50 3.50
C GLY A 215 -8.13 12.71 2.06
N PHE A 216 -8.18 11.67 1.22
CA PHE A 216 -7.57 11.70 -0.11
C PHE A 216 -8.36 12.54 -1.12
N ARG A 217 -7.77 13.65 -1.56
CA ARG A 217 -8.37 14.59 -2.53
C ARG A 217 -7.43 14.88 -3.70
N PRO A 218 -7.30 13.95 -4.67
CA PRO A 218 -6.39 14.12 -5.79
C PRO A 218 -6.87 15.24 -6.73
N ASP A 219 -5.92 15.97 -7.32
CA ASP A 219 -6.22 16.88 -8.42
C ASP A 219 -6.37 16.13 -9.76
N ASN A 220 -6.77 16.85 -10.82
CA ASN A 220 -6.96 16.27 -12.14
C ASN A 220 -5.70 15.62 -12.72
N GLU A 221 -4.52 16.14 -12.39
CA GLU A 221 -3.25 15.58 -12.85
C GLU A 221 -2.97 14.24 -12.15
N THR A 222 -3.18 14.17 -10.83
CA THR A 222 -3.07 12.96 -10.03
C THR A 222 -4.06 11.90 -10.50
N ILE A 223 -5.31 12.28 -10.78
CA ILE A 223 -6.33 11.39 -11.35
C ILE A 223 -5.86 10.81 -12.69
N ARG A 224 -5.33 11.67 -13.57
CA ARG A 224 -4.84 11.24 -14.88
C ARG A 224 -3.69 10.26 -14.76
N LYS A 225 -2.75 10.52 -13.84
CA LYS A 225 -1.53 9.70 -13.67
C LYS A 225 -1.81 8.38 -12.97
N LEU A 226 -2.52 8.39 -11.84
CA LEU A 226 -2.65 7.22 -10.96
C LEU A 226 -3.86 6.34 -11.31
N PHE A 227 -4.84 6.89 -12.03
CA PHE A 227 -6.10 6.21 -12.31
C PHE A 227 -6.53 6.31 -13.79
N ASP A 228 -5.58 6.59 -14.70
CA ASP A 228 -5.83 6.67 -16.15
C ASP A 228 -6.97 7.62 -16.54
N GLY A 229 -7.14 8.70 -15.76
CA GLY A 229 -8.21 9.68 -15.99
C GLY A 229 -9.59 9.25 -15.50
N THR A 230 -9.71 8.05 -14.93
CA THR A 230 -10.96 7.53 -14.35
C THR A 230 -10.81 7.47 -12.84
N CYS A 231 -11.32 8.45 -12.08
CA CYS A 231 -11.22 8.38 -10.62
C CYS A 231 -12.52 7.82 -10.03
N SER A 232 -12.43 6.75 -9.24
CA SER A 232 -13.56 6.21 -8.47
C SER A 232 -14.10 7.19 -7.41
N ILE A 233 -13.41 8.32 -7.19
CA ILE A 233 -13.84 9.41 -6.32
C ILE A 233 -14.88 10.30 -7.02
N THR A 234 -14.97 10.35 -8.37
CA THR A 234 -15.91 11.27 -9.04
C THR A 234 -17.38 10.89 -8.89
N ASP A 235 -17.68 9.66 -8.46
CA ASP A 235 -19.03 9.23 -8.06
C ASP A 235 -19.39 9.73 -6.65
N VAL A 236 -18.38 10.11 -5.84
CA VAL A 236 -18.55 10.85 -4.60
C VAL A 236 -18.64 12.33 -5.01
N VAL A 237 -19.83 12.92 -4.90
CA VAL A 237 -20.02 14.35 -5.12
C VAL A 237 -19.14 15.09 -4.10
N LEU A 238 -17.90 15.40 -4.48
CA LEU A 238 -17.05 16.29 -3.69
C LEU A 238 -17.79 17.62 -3.62
N PRO A 239 -18.17 18.12 -2.42
CA PRO A 239 -18.71 19.45 -2.33
C PRO A 239 -17.69 20.39 -2.97
N SER A 240 -18.14 21.18 -3.94
CA SER A 240 -17.26 22.03 -4.72
C SER A 240 -16.34 22.82 -3.78
N ARG A 241 -15.10 23.12 -4.20
CA ARG A 241 -14.19 23.98 -3.41
C ARG A 241 -14.87 25.27 -2.94
N ILE A 242 -15.89 25.74 -3.66
CA ILE A 242 -16.73 26.89 -3.31
C ILE A 242 -17.62 26.56 -2.11
N LEU A 243 -18.33 25.42 -2.14
CA LEU A 243 -19.19 24.98 -1.04
C LEU A 243 -18.39 24.71 0.25
N TYR A 244 -17.21 24.08 0.13
CA TYR A 244 -16.33 23.85 1.29
C TYR A 244 -15.83 25.17 1.91
N LYS A 245 -15.44 26.16 1.08
CA LYS A 245 -15.08 27.50 1.56
C LYS A 245 -16.25 28.23 2.20
N GLN A 246 -17.47 28.07 1.67
CA GLN A 246 -18.68 28.64 2.24
C GLN A 246 -19.01 28.04 3.61
N VAL A 247 -18.90 26.72 3.76
CA VAL A 247 -19.09 26.02 5.05
C VAL A 247 -18.05 26.45 6.08
N LEU A 248 -16.76 26.51 5.71
CA LEU A 248 -15.71 27.01 6.60
C LEU A 248 -15.94 28.48 7.03
N THR A 249 -16.42 29.32 6.11
CA THR A 249 -16.76 30.71 6.41
C THR A 249 -17.94 30.79 7.39
N GLN A 250 -18.96 29.94 7.21
CA GLN A 250 -20.11 29.88 8.12
C GLN A 250 -19.71 29.38 9.52
N ILE A 251 -18.87 28.36 9.62
CA ILE A 251 -18.36 27.85 10.91
C ILE A 251 -17.57 28.94 11.65
N ASN A 252 -16.67 29.65 10.95
CA ASN A 252 -15.88 30.74 11.55
C ASN A 252 -16.76 31.92 11.99
N ASN A 253 -17.85 32.19 11.29
CA ASN A 253 -18.79 33.24 11.69
C ASN A 253 -19.59 32.85 12.93
N LEU A 254 -19.92 31.56 13.09
CA LEU A 254 -20.64 31.04 14.26
C LEU A 254 -19.77 30.99 15.52
N THR A 255 -18.47 30.70 15.38
CA THR A 255 -17.52 30.69 16.51
C THR A 255 -17.11 32.09 16.97
N ASN A 256 -17.17 33.08 16.09
CA ASN A 256 -16.89 34.48 16.45
C ASN A 256 -18.08 35.19 17.13
N THR A 257 -19.30 34.67 17.03
CA THR A 257 -20.49 35.24 17.67
C THR A 257 -20.70 34.83 19.13
N THR A 258 -19.95 33.86 19.65
CA THR A 258 -20.05 33.36 21.04
C THR A 258 -18.99 33.96 21.99
N SER A 259 -18.21 34.94 21.52
CA SER A 259 -17.16 35.62 22.30
C SER A 259 -17.55 37.04 22.75
N GLY A 260 -18.84 37.38 22.75
CA GLY A 260 -19.38 38.69 23.16
C GLY A 260 -20.30 38.58 24.36
#